data_AF-A0A914QV68-F1
#
_entry.id   AF-A0A914QV68-F1
#
_cell.length_a   1.000
_cell.length_b   1.000
_cell.length_c   1.000
_cell.angle_alpha   90.00
_cell.angle_beta   90.00
_cell.angle_gamma   90.00
#
_symmetry.space_group_name_H-M   'P 1'
#
loop_
_entity.id
_entity.type
_entity.pdbx_description
1 polymer ?
#
loop_
_entity_poly.entity_id
_entity_poly.type
_entity_poly.pdbx_seq_one_letter_code
_entity_poly.pdbx_strand_id
1 'polypeptide(L)'
;MLQDIPKSPFSRGYSGEHSSLEEACETPLNKSDQFIAFLFQDDGYITMMSEDWMSIFTYPNCAGFNETIVDHFMKPFQLLFEDTPYLSPNMDKIVHKDSCRESYYDIMDYLKGFINAYPDKPKFSMSSIINLAHNRQNALSSSDDYFYHFFKDSIKDVSFF
;
A
#
# COMPACT_ATOMS: atom_id res chain seq x y z
N MET A 1 13.36 -0.33 -18.17
CA MET A 1 12.99 -1.73 -18.40
C MET A 1 11.48 -1.84 -18.67
N LEU A 2 10.97 -1.10 -19.67
CA LEU A 2 9.54 -1.14 -20.08
C LEU A 2 9.35 -1.53 -21.55
N GLN A 3 10.42 -1.65 -22.33
CA GLN A 3 10.31 -1.83 -23.79
C GLN A 3 10.29 -3.30 -24.25
N ASP A 4 10.51 -4.27 -23.35
CA ASP A 4 10.63 -5.69 -23.70
C ASP A 4 9.62 -6.60 -22.99
N ILE A 5 8.49 -6.08 -22.50
CA ILE A 5 7.43 -6.94 -21.97
C ILE A 5 6.71 -7.60 -23.17
N PRO A 6 6.73 -8.93 -23.32
CA PRO A 6 6.05 -9.59 -24.42
C PRO A 6 4.55 -9.26 -24.38
N LYS A 7 3.96 -8.94 -25.53
CA LYS A 7 2.52 -8.71 -25.62
C LYS A 7 1.79 -9.94 -25.09
N SER A 8 0.98 -9.75 -24.06
CA SER A 8 0.10 -10.80 -23.55
C SER A 8 -0.77 -11.34 -24.69
N PRO A 9 -0.88 -12.66 -24.87
CA PRO A 9 -1.82 -13.23 -25.84
C PRO A 9 -3.28 -13.04 -25.42
N PHE A 10 -3.52 -12.62 -24.17
CA PHE A 10 -4.85 -12.47 -23.57
C PHE A 10 -5.31 -11.02 -23.43
N SER A 11 -4.43 -10.03 -23.62
CA SER A 11 -4.81 -8.62 -23.61
C SER A 11 -4.30 -7.93 -24.87
N ARG A 12 -5.06 -6.94 -25.36
CA ARG A 12 -4.51 -6.01 -26.34
C ARG A 12 -3.30 -5.36 -25.68
N GLY A 13 -2.13 -5.46 -26.29
CA GLY A 13 -0.91 -4.87 -25.75
C GLY A 13 -1.16 -3.42 -25.36
N TYR A 14 -0.95 -3.10 -24.09
CA TYR A 14 -1.11 -1.75 -23.57
C TYR A 14 0.11 -0.95 -24.05
N SER A 15 -0.09 -0.03 -24.99
CA SER A 15 0.89 1.03 -25.22
C SER A 15 0.71 2.02 -24.09
N GLY A 16 1.67 2.09 -23.17
CA GLY A 16 1.68 3.16 -22.17
C GLY A 16 1.55 4.52 -22.86
N GLU A 17 0.84 5.45 -22.24
CA GLU A 17 0.65 6.79 -22.79
C GLU A 17 1.96 7.59 -22.84
N HIS A 18 2.92 7.23 -21.96
CA HIS A 18 4.21 7.88 -21.86
C HIS A 18 5.28 7.21 -22.71
N SER A 19 6.14 8.03 -23.31
CA SER A 19 7.25 7.60 -24.15
C SER A 19 8.47 7.11 -23.36
N SER A 20 8.54 7.44 -22.06
CA SER A 20 9.63 7.05 -21.17
C SER A 20 9.19 6.84 -19.71
N LEU A 21 10.04 6.18 -18.93
CA LEU A 21 9.87 6.02 -17.47
C LEU A 21 9.99 7.35 -16.71
N GLU A 22 10.84 8.25 -17.20
CA GLU A 22 11.05 9.57 -16.60
C GLU A 22 9.80 10.43 -16.77
N GLU A 23 9.26 10.48 -17.98
CA GLU A 23 7.99 11.16 -18.27
C GLU A 23 6.83 10.60 -17.44
N ALA A 24 6.74 9.27 -17.30
CA ALA A 24 5.72 8.63 -16.47
C ALA A 24 5.89 8.96 -14.97
N CYS A 25 7.13 9.12 -14.50
CA CYS A 25 7.45 9.44 -13.11
C CYS A 25 7.17 10.91 -12.78
N GLU A 26 7.40 11.82 -13.73
CA GLU A 26 7.16 13.26 -13.56
C GLU A 26 5.68 13.65 -13.78
N THR A 27 4.90 12.80 -14.44
CA THR A 27 3.47 13.01 -14.65
C THR A 27 2.71 12.66 -13.37
N PRO A 28 1.99 13.60 -12.73
CA PRO A 28 1.19 13.30 -11.56
C PRO A 28 -0.01 12.44 -11.91
N LEU A 29 -0.24 11.41 -11.09
CA LEU A 29 -1.43 10.59 -11.11
C LEU A 29 -2.64 11.40 -10.61
N ASN A 30 -3.75 11.30 -11.31
CA ASN A 30 -5.00 11.99 -11.04
C ASN A 30 -6.20 11.01 -11.14
N LYS A 31 -7.39 11.46 -10.76
CA LYS A 31 -8.62 10.66 -10.86
C LYS A 31 -8.94 10.09 -12.24
N SER A 32 -8.52 10.75 -13.32
CA SER A 32 -8.69 10.23 -14.68
C SER A 32 -7.68 9.13 -15.05
N ASP A 33 -6.58 8.96 -14.32
CA ASP A 33 -5.51 8.00 -14.63
C ASP A 33 -5.81 6.55 -14.20
N GLN A 34 -7.09 6.24 -13.94
CA GLN A 34 -7.61 4.88 -13.68
C GLN A 34 -6.96 4.15 -12.48
N PHE A 35 -6.51 4.86 -11.45
CA PHE A 35 -6.18 4.18 -10.20
C PHE A 35 -7.44 3.53 -9.61
N ILE A 36 -7.40 2.22 -9.40
CA ILE A 36 -8.59 1.41 -9.12
C ILE A 36 -9.35 1.87 -7.86
N ALA A 37 -8.66 2.47 -6.88
CA ALA A 37 -9.33 2.97 -5.67
C ALA A 37 -10.37 4.05 -5.98
N PHE A 38 -10.15 4.87 -7.02
CA PHE A 38 -11.12 5.90 -7.43
C PHE A 38 -12.42 5.28 -7.94
N LEU A 39 -12.35 4.16 -8.66
CA LEU A 39 -13.54 3.44 -9.12
C LEU A 39 -14.39 2.95 -7.93
N PHE A 40 -13.73 2.41 -6.90
CA PHE A 40 -14.42 1.97 -5.68
C PHE A 40 -14.97 3.16 -4.88
N GLN A 41 -14.23 4.27 -4.80
CA GLN A 41 -14.68 5.47 -4.12
C GLN A 41 -15.94 6.05 -4.78
N ASP A 42 -15.96 6.12 -6.12
CA ASP A 42 -17.10 6.62 -6.89
C ASP A 42 -18.33 5.70 -6.76
N ASP A 43 -18.11 4.39 -6.59
CA ASP A 43 -19.16 3.39 -6.28
C ASP A 43 -19.59 3.40 -4.80
N GLY A 44 -19.10 4.33 -3.99
CA GLY A 44 -19.52 4.56 -2.61
C GLY A 44 -18.86 3.65 -1.57
N TYR A 45 -17.75 3.01 -1.92
CA TYR A 45 -16.91 2.29 -0.97
C TYR A 45 -16.13 3.27 -0.11
N ILE A 46 -15.91 2.90 1.15
CA ILE A 46 -14.83 3.53 1.92
C ILE A 46 -13.51 2.92 1.46
N THR A 47 -12.51 3.75 1.23
CA THR A 47 -11.22 3.36 0.67
C THR A 47 -10.10 3.55 1.69
N MET A 48 -9.17 2.61 1.74
CA MET A 48 -7.99 2.68 2.59
C MET A 48 -6.71 2.35 1.82
N MET A 49 -5.64 3.07 2.11
CA MET A 49 -4.29 2.73 1.69
C MET A 49 -3.33 2.73 2.88
N SER A 50 -2.47 1.71 2.97
CA SER A 50 -1.51 1.55 4.04
C SER A 50 -0.18 1.03 3.52
N GLU A 51 0.93 1.67 3.89
CA GLU A 51 2.28 1.32 3.44
C GLU A 51 3.24 1.38 4.63
N ASP A 52 4.25 0.50 4.68
CA ASP A 52 5.26 0.49 5.75
C ASP A 52 6.61 1.05 5.31
N TRP A 53 6.72 1.49 4.06
CA TRP A 53 7.90 2.15 3.51
C TRP A 53 7.50 3.19 2.48
N MET A 54 8.49 3.91 1.93
CA MET A 54 8.30 4.97 0.94
C MET A 54 7.20 4.63 -0.07
N SER A 55 6.35 5.61 -0.38
CA SER A 55 5.14 5.33 -1.14
C SER A 55 5.48 4.71 -2.49
N ILE A 56 4.79 3.62 -2.85
CA ILE A 56 4.99 2.89 -4.11
C ILE A 56 4.75 3.78 -5.34
N PHE A 57 4.05 4.91 -5.16
CA PHE A 57 3.76 5.86 -6.23
C PHE A 57 4.70 7.06 -6.29
N THR A 58 5.49 7.31 -5.25
CA THR A 58 6.43 8.44 -5.22
C THR A 58 7.88 8.00 -5.25
N TYR A 59 8.20 6.73 -5.02
CA TYR A 59 9.58 6.26 -5.03
C TYR A 59 10.14 6.14 -6.47
N PRO A 60 11.39 6.57 -6.73
CA PRO A 60 12.30 7.25 -5.81
C PRO A 60 12.02 8.75 -5.66
N ASN A 61 11.53 9.44 -6.71
CA ASN A 61 11.15 10.86 -6.68
C ASN A 61 10.07 11.17 -7.74
N CYS A 62 9.08 10.29 -7.87
CA CYS A 62 7.97 10.48 -8.79
C CYS A 62 6.92 11.43 -8.21
N ALA A 63 6.17 12.09 -9.09
CA ALA A 63 5.15 13.07 -8.73
C ALA A 63 4.05 12.49 -7.83
N GLY A 64 3.79 11.18 -7.93
CA GLY A 64 2.71 10.53 -7.17
C GLY A 64 1.36 11.09 -7.54
N PHE A 65 0.47 11.27 -6.56
CA PHE A 65 -0.87 11.80 -6.78
C PHE A 65 -1.00 13.28 -6.39
N ASN A 66 -1.74 14.05 -7.18
CA ASN A 66 -2.04 15.46 -6.87
C ASN A 66 -3.16 15.64 -5.82
N GLU A 67 -3.92 14.59 -5.55
CA GLU A 67 -5.09 14.62 -4.68
C GLU A 67 -5.08 13.46 -3.69
N THR A 68 -5.88 13.57 -2.63
CA THR A 68 -6.05 12.48 -1.67
C THR A 68 -6.69 11.28 -2.37
N ILE A 69 -5.99 10.15 -2.35
CA ILE A 69 -6.33 8.95 -3.12
C ILE A 69 -7.34 8.00 -2.45
N VAL A 70 -7.50 8.13 -1.14
CA VAL A 70 -8.33 7.25 -0.32
C VAL A 70 -8.89 8.00 0.88
N ASP A 71 -9.99 7.52 1.45
CA ASP A 71 -10.60 8.10 2.64
C ASP A 71 -9.72 7.91 3.89
N HIS A 72 -8.97 6.81 3.94
CA HIS A 72 -8.07 6.46 5.05
C HIS A 72 -6.65 6.17 4.55
N PHE A 73 -5.71 7.06 4.88
CA PHE A 73 -4.32 6.91 4.46
C PHE A 73 -3.37 6.80 5.65
N MET A 74 -2.59 5.71 5.72
CA MET A 74 -1.64 5.46 6.82
C MET A 74 -0.38 6.35 6.77
N LYS A 75 -0.18 7.14 5.70
CA LYS A 75 1.04 7.92 5.48
C LYS A 75 1.45 8.82 6.65
N PRO A 76 0.55 9.52 7.37
CA PRO A 76 0.94 10.30 8.55
C PRO A 76 1.60 9.46 9.65
N PHE A 77 1.14 8.22 9.86
CA PHE A 77 1.76 7.29 10.81
C PHE A 77 3.12 6.81 10.30
N GLN A 78 3.20 6.43 9.02
CA GLN A 78 4.45 6.03 8.37
C GLN A 78 5.54 7.11 8.46
N LEU A 79 5.18 8.39 8.29
CA LEU A 79 6.12 9.53 8.38
C LEU A 79 6.80 9.65 9.75
N LEU A 80 6.25 9.04 10.82
CA LEU A 80 6.89 8.99 12.13
C LEU A 80 8.11 8.05 12.16
N PHE A 81 8.18 7.09 11.24
CA PHE A 81 9.23 6.09 11.16
C PHE A 81 10.21 6.34 10.02
N GLU A 82 9.83 7.16 9.04
CA GLU A 82 10.77 7.69 8.05
C GLU A 82 11.78 8.58 8.78
N ASP A 83 13.07 8.33 8.55
CA ASP A 83 14.22 8.88 9.29
C ASP A 83 14.39 10.39 9.03
N THR A 84 13.40 11.14 9.48
CA THR A 84 13.32 12.59 9.44
C THR A 84 13.77 13.07 10.82
N PRO A 85 14.93 13.77 10.93
CA PRO A 85 15.53 14.14 12.20
C PRO A 85 14.63 14.96 13.14
N TYR A 86 13.55 15.54 12.58
CA TYR A 86 12.71 16.53 13.24
C TYR A 86 11.37 16.00 13.74
N LEU A 87 10.86 14.89 13.19
CA LEU A 87 9.51 14.44 13.54
C LEU A 87 9.53 13.54 14.77
N SER A 88 10.31 12.45 14.76
CA SER A 88 10.35 11.55 15.91
C SER A 88 11.60 10.67 15.94
N PRO A 89 12.73 11.14 16.52
CA PRO A 89 13.94 10.34 16.61
C PRO A 89 13.69 9.07 17.43
N ASN A 90 14.20 7.94 16.93
CA ASN A 90 14.12 6.61 17.56
C ASN A 90 12.74 5.92 17.55
N MET A 91 11.73 6.42 16.84
CA MET A 91 10.41 5.74 16.82
C MET A 91 10.48 4.32 16.28
N ASP A 92 11.19 4.11 15.17
CA ASP A 92 11.40 2.77 14.62
C ASP A 92 12.11 1.85 15.63
N LYS A 93 13.07 2.41 16.39
CA LYS A 93 13.75 1.66 17.44
C LYS A 93 12.78 1.24 18.55
N ILE A 94 11.97 2.16 19.05
CA ILE A 94 11.06 1.91 20.19
C ILE A 94 9.91 1.00 19.78
N VAL A 95 9.26 1.28 18.65
CA VAL A 95 8.02 0.61 18.23
C VAL A 95 8.28 -0.71 17.53
N HIS A 96 9.41 -0.88 16.83
CA HIS A 96 9.71 -2.11 16.09
C HIS A 96 10.86 -2.91 16.68
N LYS A 97 12.04 -2.30 16.80
CA LYS A 97 13.26 -3.04 17.16
C LYS A 97 13.27 -3.53 18.61
N ASP A 98 12.96 -2.65 19.56
CA ASP A 98 13.02 -2.95 21.00
C ASP A 98 11.78 -3.72 21.50
N SER A 99 10.69 -3.65 20.75
CA SER A 99 9.44 -4.39 21.01
C SER A 99 9.38 -5.75 20.29
N CYS A 100 10.37 -6.06 19.44
CA CYS A 100 10.35 -7.22 18.54
C CYS A 100 9.10 -7.29 17.64
N ARG A 101 8.59 -6.14 17.21
CA ARG A 101 7.40 -6.01 16.36
C ARG A 101 7.81 -5.57 14.96
N GLU A 102 7.49 -6.37 13.96
CA GLU A 102 7.74 -6.02 12.55
C GLU A 102 6.71 -5.01 12.03
N SER A 103 7.06 -4.18 11.04
CA SER A 103 6.18 -3.10 10.55
C SER A 103 4.87 -3.60 9.91
N TYR A 104 4.84 -4.83 9.40
CA TYR A 104 3.62 -5.40 8.86
C TYR A 104 2.51 -5.51 9.90
N TYR A 105 2.83 -5.64 11.19
CA TYR A 105 1.81 -5.69 12.23
C TYR A 105 1.01 -4.38 12.28
N ASP A 106 1.64 -3.23 12.05
CA ASP A 106 0.95 -1.93 12.08
C ASP A 106 -0.02 -1.77 10.91
N ILE A 107 0.41 -2.19 9.71
CA ILE A 107 -0.45 -2.27 8.53
C ILE A 107 -1.68 -3.13 8.83
N MET A 108 -1.47 -4.30 9.41
CA MET A 108 -2.53 -5.29 9.61
C MET A 108 -3.47 -4.90 10.76
N ASP A 109 -2.97 -4.25 11.80
CA ASP A 109 -3.80 -3.65 12.84
C ASP A 109 -4.65 -2.47 12.30
N TYR A 110 -4.07 -1.64 11.42
CA TYR A 110 -4.80 -0.57 10.75
C TYR A 110 -5.90 -1.13 9.82
N LEU A 111 -5.58 -2.15 9.01
CA LEU A 111 -6.53 -2.87 8.17
C LEU A 111 -7.65 -3.50 9.01
N LYS A 112 -7.32 -4.12 10.15
CA LYS A 112 -8.32 -4.69 11.05
C LYS A 112 -9.26 -3.61 11.61
N GLY A 113 -8.72 -2.47 12.03
CA GLY A 113 -9.53 -1.33 12.46
C GLY A 113 -10.46 -0.87 11.36
N PHE A 114 -9.96 -0.78 10.13
CA PHE A 114 -10.72 -0.37 8.95
C PHE A 114 -11.83 -1.35 8.56
N ILE A 115 -11.55 -2.66 8.58
CA ILE A 115 -12.55 -3.72 8.31
C ILE A 115 -13.73 -3.61 9.27
N ASN A 116 -13.45 -3.34 10.55
CA ASN A 116 -14.47 -3.24 11.59
C ASN A 116 -15.18 -1.88 11.64
N ALA A 117 -14.59 -0.84 11.04
CA ALA A 117 -15.23 0.46 10.89
C ALA A 117 -16.31 0.38 9.80
N TYR A 118 -17.28 1.31 9.81
CA TYR A 118 -18.30 1.42 8.74
C TYR A 118 -18.98 0.09 8.38
N PRO A 119 -19.65 -0.60 9.33
CA PRO A 119 -20.24 -1.92 9.08
C PRO A 119 -21.23 -1.93 7.91
N ASP A 120 -21.91 -0.80 7.67
CA ASP A 120 -22.94 -0.65 6.63
C ASP A 120 -22.39 -0.15 5.27
N LYS A 121 -21.06 -0.07 5.12
CA LYS A 121 -20.42 0.40 3.88
C LYS A 121 -19.50 -0.66 3.29
N PRO A 122 -19.53 -0.83 1.96
CA PRO A 122 -18.52 -1.64 1.28
C PRO A 122 -17.15 -0.97 1.39
N LYS A 123 -16.08 -1.78 1.33
CA LYS A 123 -14.72 -1.34 1.63
C LYS A 123 -13.75 -1.81 0.58
N PHE A 124 -12.84 -0.93 0.20
CA PHE A 124 -11.70 -1.25 -0.64
C PHE A 124 -10.43 -0.89 0.12
N SER A 125 -9.45 -1.78 0.13
CA SER A 125 -8.17 -1.51 0.78
C SER A 125 -7.01 -1.99 -0.07
N MET A 126 -5.95 -1.18 -0.10
CA MET A 126 -4.66 -1.56 -0.66
C MET A 126 -3.58 -1.42 0.41
N SER A 127 -2.96 -2.55 0.76
CA SER A 127 -1.89 -2.60 1.76
C SER A 127 -0.58 -3.04 1.11
N SER A 128 0.46 -2.22 1.21
CA SER A 128 1.80 -2.48 0.69
C SER A 128 2.77 -2.78 1.83
N ILE A 129 3.25 -4.02 1.90
CA ILE A 129 4.11 -4.53 2.98
C ILE A 129 5.51 -4.77 2.42
N ILE A 130 6.29 -3.71 2.33
CA ILE A 130 7.59 -3.72 1.65
C ILE A 130 8.67 -4.25 2.60
N ASN A 131 8.76 -3.73 3.83
CA ASN A 131 9.84 -4.05 4.77
C ASN A 131 9.90 -5.52 5.19
N LEU A 132 8.78 -6.25 5.04
CA LEU A 132 8.72 -7.68 5.29
C LEU A 132 9.76 -8.44 4.45
N ALA A 133 9.94 -8.09 3.18
CA ALA A 133 10.80 -8.84 2.27
C ALA A 133 11.88 -8.00 1.55
N HIS A 134 11.85 -6.67 1.67
CA HIS A 134 12.66 -5.73 0.85
C HIS A 134 14.17 -6.03 0.81
N ASN A 135 14.74 -6.68 1.84
CA ASN A 135 16.13 -7.15 1.85
C ASN A 135 16.30 -8.50 2.58
N ARG A 136 15.21 -9.23 2.84
CA ARG A 136 15.20 -10.42 3.71
C ARG A 136 14.42 -11.56 3.04
N GLN A 137 15.10 -12.41 2.28
CA GLN A 137 14.45 -13.53 1.57
C GLN A 137 13.70 -14.49 2.51
N ASN A 138 14.21 -14.71 3.73
CA ASN A 138 13.61 -15.65 4.68
C ASN A 138 12.50 -15.04 5.55
N ALA A 139 12.32 -13.71 5.54
CA ALA A 139 11.39 -13.04 6.45
C ALA A 139 9.92 -13.29 6.08
N LEU A 140 9.62 -13.64 4.83
CA LEU A 140 8.27 -14.08 4.42
C LEU A 140 7.81 -15.30 5.22
N SER A 141 8.66 -16.31 5.37
CA SER A 141 8.31 -17.53 6.09
C SER A 141 7.97 -17.28 7.56
N SER A 142 8.62 -16.31 8.21
CA SER A 142 8.32 -15.94 9.61
C SER A 142 6.99 -15.22 9.80
N SER A 143 6.36 -14.74 8.72
CA SER A 143 5.06 -14.07 8.78
C SER A 143 3.88 -14.98 8.41
N ASP A 144 4.14 -16.17 7.87
CA ASP A 144 3.11 -17.04 7.31
C ASP A 144 2.02 -17.40 8.32
N ASP A 145 2.42 -17.86 9.52
CA ASP A 145 1.50 -18.18 10.61
C ASP A 145 0.62 -16.98 10.99
N TYR A 146 1.20 -15.78 11.05
CA TYR A 146 0.45 -14.57 11.37
C TYR A 146 -0.62 -14.27 10.32
N PHE A 147 -0.26 -14.25 9.03
CA PHE A 147 -1.22 -13.97 7.96
C PHE A 147 -2.29 -15.06 7.85
N TYR A 148 -1.91 -16.34 8.03
CA TYR A 148 -2.87 -17.45 8.08
C TYR A 148 -3.94 -17.19 9.15
N HIS A 149 -3.54 -16.85 10.37
CA HIS A 149 -4.46 -16.57 11.45
C HIS A 149 -5.26 -15.29 11.23
N PHE A 150 -4.62 -14.21 10.79
CA PHE A 150 -5.29 -12.96 10.48
C PHE A 150 -6.43 -13.17 9.48
N PHE A 151 -6.15 -13.82 8.35
CA PHE A 151 -7.15 -14.05 7.32
C PHE A 151 -8.20 -15.05 7.82
N LYS A 152 -7.81 -16.19 8.38
CA LYS A 152 -8.76 -17.19 8.88
C LYS A 152 -9.76 -16.61 9.90
N ASP A 153 -9.29 -15.75 10.78
CA ASP A 153 -10.11 -15.16 11.83
C ASP A 153 -10.96 -13.98 11.29
N SER A 154 -10.48 -13.28 10.26
CA SER A 154 -11.18 -12.15 9.63
C SER A 154 -12.11 -12.53 8.47
N ILE A 155 -11.97 -13.74 7.90
CA ILE A 155 -12.71 -14.24 6.71
C ILE A 155 -14.20 -14.46 6.97
N LYS A 156 -14.68 -14.40 8.21
CA LYS A 156 -16.12 -14.54 8.47
C LYS A 156 -16.96 -13.42 7.85
N ASP A 157 -16.36 -12.25 7.58
CA ASP A 157 -17.09 -11.05 7.15
C ASP A 157 -16.47 -10.32 5.92
N VAL A 158 -15.45 -10.88 5.25
CA VAL A 158 -14.70 -10.16 4.19
C VAL A 158 -14.36 -11.06 2.98
N SER A 159 -14.58 -10.56 1.76
CA SER A 159 -14.11 -11.15 0.50
C SER A 159 -12.80 -10.48 0.06
N PHE A 160 -11.78 -11.26 -0.30
CA PHE A 160 -10.51 -10.78 -0.86
C PHE A 160 -10.45 -11.07 -2.36
N PHE A 161 -10.02 -10.09 -3.17
CA PHE A 161 -9.74 -10.23 -4.61
C PHE A 161 -8.30 -9.80 -4.91
#